data_AF-A0A1G8UBE4-F1
#
_entry.id   AF-A0A1G8UBE4-F1
#
_cell.length_a   1.000
_cell.length_b   1.000
_cell.length_c   1.000
_cell.angle_alpha   90.00
_cell.angle_beta   90.00
_cell.angle_gamma   90.00
#
_symmetry.space_group_name_H-M   'P 1'
#
loop_
_entity.id
_entity.type
_entity.pdbx_description
1 polymer ?
#
loop_
_entity_poly.entity_id
_entity_poly.type
_entity_poly.pdbx_seq_one_letter_code
_entity_poly.pdbx_strand_id
1 'polypeptide(L)'
;MTTKINGNDLLEAGYTPGKILGIALATATYLPELSIKELKALLKTVKDNPEDFLNDEIMKNLATEIIEENKIEPGISLMENALPYTLYGAEHIEEGARKQMNIAMRLPVTAAGALMPDAHQGYGLPIGGVLATRNAIIPYGVGVDIGCRMALSIFDITEAHFHENEAKFKRELIAHTKFGAGHGFHGRYKSDHEVLTRDEFNLTPFIKNLHDKAYSQLGSSGGGNHFAEWGIIEFEKRDEVLNIEKGSYLALLTHSGSRGFGATLAGYYTKLAKENCKLPAEAANLAYLDLNSEAGQEYWLAMNLAGDYASACHEIIHNKLSKAVGAEVLAKVENHHNFAWKETWNGEEVIVHRKGATPAGKGVMGIIPGSMTAPGFLVRGKGVSDAINSASHGAGRQMSRSKAIKSITKDEMRTILKDHNVTLIGAGLDEAPMAYKDINLVMEAQKELIDVVAKFTPKMVRMADDGSRED
;
A
#
# COMPACT_ATOMS: atom_id res chain seq x y z
N MET A 1 2.02 -33.66 31.07
CA MET A 1 2.04 -35.09 30.69
C MET A 1 2.52 -35.17 29.26
N THR A 2 3.52 -36.00 28.95
CA THR A 2 4.04 -36.20 27.60
C THR A 2 3.04 -37.03 26.79
N THR A 3 2.56 -36.50 25.66
CA THR A 3 1.67 -37.23 24.76
C THR A 3 2.40 -38.44 24.15
N LYS A 4 1.74 -39.60 24.13
CA LYS A 4 2.25 -40.80 23.44
C LYS A 4 2.20 -40.68 21.91
N ILE A 5 1.37 -39.78 21.39
CA ILE A 5 1.15 -39.53 19.95
C ILE A 5 1.78 -38.19 19.53
N ASN A 6 2.29 -38.11 18.30
CA ASN A 6 2.91 -36.90 17.74
C ASN A 6 2.21 -36.42 16.46
N GLY A 7 2.68 -35.31 15.89
CA GLY A 7 2.07 -34.72 14.69
C GLY A 7 2.06 -35.65 13.48
N ASN A 8 3.10 -36.46 13.26
CA ASN A 8 3.17 -37.40 12.13
C ASN A 8 2.09 -38.48 12.23
N ASP A 9 1.80 -38.96 13.44
CA ASP A 9 0.73 -39.93 13.67
C ASP A 9 -0.65 -39.38 13.31
N LEU A 10 -0.89 -38.09 13.55
CA LEU A 10 -2.14 -37.44 13.20
C LEU A 10 -2.25 -37.16 11.70
N LEU A 11 -1.13 -36.86 11.03
CA LEU A 11 -1.09 -36.78 9.57
C LEU A 11 -1.49 -38.13 8.94
N GLU A 12 -1.00 -39.25 9.48
CA GLU A 12 -1.41 -40.59 9.06
C GLU A 12 -2.89 -40.90 9.38
N ALA A 13 -3.43 -40.31 10.44
CA ALA A 13 -4.86 -40.37 10.78
C ALA A 13 -5.72 -39.41 9.91
N GLY A 14 -5.11 -38.69 8.96
CA GLY A 14 -5.78 -37.83 7.99
C GLY A 14 -5.91 -36.37 8.40
N TYR A 15 -5.35 -35.94 9.52
CA TYR A 15 -5.35 -34.53 9.92
C TYR A 15 -4.42 -33.70 9.02
N THR A 16 -4.72 -32.41 8.88
CA THR A 16 -3.88 -31.43 8.18
C THR A 16 -3.15 -30.55 9.19
N PRO A 17 -1.94 -30.04 8.87
CA PRO A 17 -1.26 -29.08 9.74
C PRO A 17 -2.13 -27.85 9.99
N GLY A 18 -2.41 -27.52 11.26
CA GLY A 18 -3.27 -26.39 11.60
C GLY A 18 -3.83 -26.45 13.02
N LYS A 19 -4.83 -25.59 13.28
CA LYS A 19 -5.52 -25.45 14.57
C LYS A 19 -6.07 -26.79 15.07
N ILE A 20 -6.79 -27.51 14.21
CA ILE A 20 -7.41 -28.80 14.55
C ILE A 20 -6.38 -29.85 14.95
N LEU A 21 -5.25 -29.94 14.25
CA LEU A 21 -4.17 -30.87 14.62
C LEU A 21 -3.59 -30.55 16.00
N GLY A 22 -3.42 -29.26 16.32
CA GLY A 22 -3.00 -28.83 17.65
C GLY A 22 -4.01 -29.20 18.75
N ILE A 23 -5.31 -29.02 18.48
CA ILE A 23 -6.39 -29.41 19.39
C ILE A 23 -6.40 -30.94 19.57
N ALA A 24 -6.26 -31.71 18.50
CA ALA A 24 -6.22 -33.18 18.57
C ALA A 24 -5.03 -33.69 19.41
N LEU A 25 -3.86 -33.07 19.30
CA LEU A 25 -2.70 -33.38 20.17
C LEU A 25 -3.00 -33.06 21.64
N ALA A 26 -3.62 -31.91 21.91
CA ALA A 26 -3.99 -31.52 23.27
C ALA A 26 -5.05 -32.48 23.85
N THR A 27 -6.09 -32.82 23.09
CA THR A 27 -7.14 -33.76 23.49
C THR A 27 -6.57 -35.15 23.80
N ALA A 28 -5.58 -35.62 23.04
CA ALA A 28 -4.92 -36.90 23.30
C ALA A 28 -4.19 -36.96 24.66
N THR A 29 -3.85 -35.82 25.28
CA THR A 29 -3.23 -35.81 26.63
C THR A 29 -4.16 -36.31 27.73
N TYR A 30 -5.47 -36.22 27.52
CA TYR A 30 -6.50 -36.62 28.49
C TYR A 30 -6.83 -38.12 28.42
N LEU A 31 -6.18 -38.88 27.53
CA LEU A 31 -6.40 -40.32 27.32
C LEU A 31 -5.10 -41.13 27.48
N PRO A 32 -4.44 -41.07 28.66
CA PRO A 32 -3.13 -41.70 28.86
C PRO A 32 -3.17 -43.24 28.81
N GLU A 33 -4.34 -43.83 29.03
CA GLU A 33 -4.55 -45.28 29.10
C GLU A 33 -4.52 -45.96 27.72
N LEU A 34 -4.82 -45.22 26.65
CA LEU A 34 -4.87 -45.75 25.29
C LEU A 34 -3.47 -45.90 24.69
N SER A 35 -3.30 -46.94 23.86
CA SER A 35 -2.12 -47.11 23.00
C SER A 35 -2.14 -46.12 21.84
N ILE A 36 -0.98 -45.89 21.21
CA ILE A 36 -0.86 -45.01 20.03
C ILE A 36 -1.82 -45.47 18.91
N LYS A 37 -1.97 -46.79 18.72
CA LYS A 37 -2.86 -47.37 17.72
C LYS A 37 -4.33 -47.05 18.00
N GLU A 38 -4.74 -47.14 19.26
CA GLU A 38 -6.12 -46.84 19.70
C GLU A 38 -6.41 -45.33 19.61
N LEU A 39 -5.46 -44.49 20.02
CA LEU A 39 -5.57 -43.03 19.88
C LEU A 39 -5.72 -42.60 18.41
N LYS A 40 -4.91 -43.15 17.50
CA LYS A 40 -5.02 -42.85 16.07
C LYS A 40 -6.36 -43.27 15.50
N ALA A 41 -6.85 -44.46 15.87
CA ALA A 41 -8.15 -44.94 15.44
C ALA A 41 -9.29 -44.05 15.94
N LEU A 42 -9.27 -43.70 17.23
CA LEU A 42 -10.30 -42.84 17.84
C LEU A 42 -10.30 -41.43 17.25
N LEU A 43 -9.12 -40.79 17.13
CA LEU A 43 -9.01 -39.46 16.55
C LEU A 43 -9.39 -39.47 15.06
N LYS A 44 -9.13 -40.56 14.34
CA LYS A 44 -9.66 -40.73 12.99
C LYS A 44 -11.19 -40.83 12.99
N THR A 45 -11.79 -41.59 13.90
CA THR A 45 -13.25 -41.68 14.02
C THR A 45 -13.89 -40.33 14.34
N VAL A 46 -13.31 -39.54 15.24
CA VAL A 46 -13.77 -38.18 15.55
C VAL A 46 -13.64 -37.26 14.34
N LYS A 47 -12.58 -37.40 13.54
CA LYS A 47 -12.40 -36.65 12.29
C LYS A 47 -13.45 -37.01 11.25
N ASP A 48 -13.70 -38.31 11.07
CA ASP A 48 -14.59 -38.83 10.04
C ASP A 48 -16.07 -38.62 10.41
N ASN A 49 -16.41 -38.63 11.71
CA ASN A 49 -17.79 -38.52 12.22
C ASN A 49 -17.86 -37.61 13.46
N PRO A 50 -17.56 -36.31 13.34
CA PRO A 50 -17.47 -35.42 14.51
C PRO A 50 -18.82 -35.21 15.22
N GLU A 51 -19.94 -35.31 14.50
CA GLU A 51 -21.31 -35.16 15.03
C GLU A 51 -21.58 -36.13 16.20
N ASP A 52 -21.01 -37.34 16.14
CA ASP A 52 -21.20 -38.39 17.15
C ASP A 52 -20.55 -38.05 18.50
N PHE A 53 -19.64 -37.07 18.52
CA PHE A 53 -18.82 -36.71 19.68
C PHE A 53 -19.20 -35.35 20.29
N LEU A 54 -20.28 -34.71 19.82
CA LEU A 54 -20.74 -33.43 20.35
C LEU A 54 -21.15 -33.46 21.84
N ASN A 55 -21.49 -34.65 22.35
CA ASN A 55 -21.85 -34.87 23.75
C ASN A 55 -20.73 -35.54 24.57
N ASP A 56 -19.58 -35.84 23.95
CA ASP A 56 -18.45 -36.50 24.62
C ASP A 56 -17.67 -35.50 25.50
N GLU A 57 -17.39 -35.86 26.76
CA GLU A 57 -16.75 -34.95 27.71
C GLU A 57 -15.32 -34.53 27.32
N ILE A 58 -14.62 -35.36 26.54
CA ILE A 58 -13.23 -35.14 26.14
C ILE A 58 -13.15 -34.65 24.69
N MET A 59 -13.96 -35.24 23.80
CA MET A 59 -13.90 -35.01 22.35
C MET A 59 -14.76 -33.86 21.87
N LYS A 60 -15.74 -33.37 22.66
CA LYS A 60 -16.66 -32.30 22.24
C LYS A 60 -15.97 -31.09 21.63
N ASN A 61 -14.88 -30.61 22.24
CA ASN A 61 -14.17 -29.44 21.74
C ASN A 61 -13.53 -29.70 20.36
N LEU A 62 -12.86 -30.84 20.21
CA LEU A 62 -12.27 -31.27 18.94
C LEU A 62 -13.35 -31.46 17.87
N ALA A 63 -14.44 -32.14 18.22
CA ALA A 63 -15.58 -32.39 17.35
C ALA A 63 -16.25 -31.09 16.87
N THR A 64 -16.48 -30.14 17.79
CA THR A 64 -17.08 -28.83 17.48
C THR A 64 -16.22 -28.07 16.48
N GLU A 65 -14.90 -28.02 16.71
CA GLU A 65 -13.96 -27.33 15.81
C GLU A 65 -13.86 -28.02 14.44
N ILE A 66 -13.92 -29.35 14.39
CA ILE A 66 -13.98 -30.10 13.12
C ILE A 66 -15.29 -29.80 12.38
N ILE A 67 -16.42 -29.73 13.07
CA ILE A 67 -17.71 -29.36 12.46
C ILE A 67 -17.69 -27.92 11.96
N GLU A 68 -17.12 -26.99 12.72
CA GLU A 68 -16.98 -25.59 12.31
C GLU A 68 -16.03 -25.42 11.12
N GLU A 69 -14.92 -26.16 11.05
CA GLU A 69 -14.03 -26.16 9.89
C GLU A 69 -14.69 -26.84 8.67
N ASN A 70 -15.52 -27.87 8.90
CA ASN A 70 -16.28 -28.57 7.88
C ASN A 70 -17.60 -27.89 7.50
N LYS A 71 -18.00 -26.80 8.18
CA LYS A 71 -19.00 -25.87 7.64
C LYS A 71 -18.36 -25.21 6.42
N ILE A 72 -18.48 -25.89 5.30
CA ILE A 72 -18.27 -25.33 3.98
C ILE A 72 -19.33 -24.24 3.85
N GLU A 73 -19.00 -23.02 4.25
CA GLU A 73 -19.68 -21.88 3.68
C GLU A 73 -19.43 -21.97 2.17
N PRO A 74 -20.47 -22.10 1.34
CA PRO A 74 -20.28 -22.15 -0.10
C PRO A 74 -19.51 -20.89 -0.49
N GLY A 75 -18.32 -21.07 -1.06
CA GLY A 75 -17.45 -19.97 -1.44
C GLY A 75 -18.20 -18.95 -2.29
N ILE A 76 -17.89 -17.68 -2.10
CA ILE A 76 -18.52 -16.59 -2.83
C ILE A 76 -18.13 -16.72 -4.30
N SER A 77 -19.10 -17.00 -5.15
CA SER A 77 -18.87 -17.14 -6.59
C SER A 77 -18.71 -15.77 -7.25
N LEU A 78 -17.85 -15.71 -8.26
CA LEU A 78 -17.74 -14.54 -9.13
C LEU A 78 -18.95 -14.46 -10.06
N MET A 79 -19.31 -13.24 -10.45
CA MET A 79 -20.25 -13.03 -11.55
C MET A 79 -19.69 -13.63 -12.85
N GLU A 80 -20.59 -14.15 -13.69
CA GLU A 80 -20.23 -14.75 -14.97
C GLU A 80 -19.53 -13.74 -15.88
N ASN A 81 -20.09 -12.54 -15.98
CA ASN A 81 -19.56 -11.44 -16.79
C ASN A 81 -18.99 -10.33 -15.91
N ALA A 82 -17.86 -9.76 -16.34
CA ALA A 82 -17.30 -8.56 -15.73
C ALA A 82 -18.21 -7.35 -16.01
N LEU A 83 -18.40 -6.50 -15.00
CA LEU A 83 -18.98 -5.18 -15.22
C LEU A 83 -18.05 -4.35 -16.13
N PRO A 84 -18.61 -3.47 -16.99
CA PRO A 84 -17.81 -2.57 -17.79
C PRO A 84 -17.06 -1.57 -16.88
N TYR A 85 -15.89 -1.14 -17.32
CA TYR A 85 -15.07 -0.15 -16.62
C TYR A 85 -14.34 0.73 -17.63
N THR A 86 -14.07 1.98 -17.24
CA THR A 86 -13.39 2.95 -18.09
C THR A 86 -11.88 2.73 -18.05
N LEU A 87 -11.22 2.86 -19.19
CA LEU A 87 -9.81 2.58 -19.33
C LEU A 87 -9.14 3.71 -20.11
N TYR A 88 -8.15 4.31 -19.48
CA TYR A 88 -7.42 5.47 -20.00
C TYR A 88 -6.02 5.04 -20.45
N GLY A 89 -5.58 5.44 -21.65
CA GLY A 89 -4.27 5.07 -22.19
C GLY A 89 -4.10 3.57 -22.52
N ALA A 90 -5.09 2.99 -23.19
CA ALA A 90 -5.21 1.55 -23.39
C ALA A 90 -3.96 0.88 -23.97
N GLU A 91 -3.41 1.48 -25.01
CA GLU A 91 -2.22 1.08 -25.74
C GLU A 91 -0.97 0.93 -24.87
N HIS A 92 -0.97 1.48 -23.65
CA HIS A 92 0.15 1.48 -22.71
C HIS A 92 -0.07 0.57 -21.48
N ILE A 93 -1.18 -0.17 -21.44
CA ILE A 93 -1.53 -1.04 -20.32
C ILE A 93 -1.40 -2.52 -20.73
N GLU A 94 -0.55 -3.24 -20.01
CA GLU A 94 -0.31 -4.66 -20.24
C GLU A 94 -1.51 -5.57 -19.93
N GLU A 95 -1.54 -6.73 -20.57
CA GLU A 95 -2.63 -7.69 -20.44
C GLU A 95 -2.81 -8.20 -18.99
N GLY A 96 -1.72 -8.36 -18.24
CA GLY A 96 -1.76 -8.78 -16.84
C GLY A 96 -2.56 -7.84 -15.95
N ALA A 97 -2.37 -6.53 -16.10
CA ALA A 97 -3.13 -5.51 -15.37
C ALA A 97 -4.61 -5.53 -15.75
N ARG A 98 -4.91 -5.68 -17.05
CA ARG A 98 -6.30 -5.79 -17.55
C ARG A 98 -6.99 -7.04 -17.01
N LYS A 99 -6.30 -8.18 -16.97
CA LYS A 99 -6.84 -9.43 -16.39
C LYS A 99 -7.18 -9.26 -14.91
N GLN A 100 -6.30 -8.64 -14.13
CA GLN A 100 -6.55 -8.34 -12.72
C GLN A 100 -7.78 -7.45 -12.53
N MET A 101 -7.91 -6.39 -13.34
CA MET A 101 -9.08 -5.52 -13.30
C MET A 101 -10.37 -6.26 -13.67
N ASN A 102 -10.35 -7.07 -14.74
CA ASN A 102 -11.51 -7.87 -15.14
C ASN A 102 -12.00 -8.83 -14.04
N ILE A 103 -11.08 -9.44 -13.30
CA ILE A 103 -11.44 -10.30 -12.15
C ILE A 103 -12.11 -9.46 -11.04
N ALA A 104 -11.56 -8.28 -10.74
CA ALA A 104 -12.16 -7.37 -9.75
C ALA A 104 -13.56 -6.89 -10.16
N MET A 105 -13.79 -6.68 -11.46
CA MET A 105 -15.11 -6.31 -12.00
C MET A 105 -16.13 -7.45 -11.99
N ARG A 106 -15.74 -8.67 -11.61
CA ARG A 106 -16.64 -9.83 -11.42
C ARG A 106 -16.99 -10.09 -9.95
N LEU A 107 -16.45 -9.33 -9.00
CA LEU A 107 -16.83 -9.48 -7.59
C LEU A 107 -18.28 -9.03 -7.40
N PRO A 108 -19.11 -9.76 -6.62
CA PRO A 108 -20.50 -9.40 -6.40
C PRO A 108 -20.67 -8.05 -5.67
N VAL A 109 -19.65 -7.61 -4.94
CA VAL A 109 -19.63 -6.31 -4.24
C VAL A 109 -19.21 -5.15 -5.13
N THR A 110 -18.73 -5.38 -6.35
CA THR A 110 -18.25 -4.30 -7.22
C THR A 110 -19.41 -3.44 -7.72
N ALA A 111 -19.25 -2.12 -7.56
CA ALA A 111 -20.17 -1.11 -8.07
C ALA A 111 -19.65 -0.48 -9.38
N ALA A 112 -18.36 -0.14 -9.43
CA ALA A 112 -17.73 0.50 -10.58
C ALA A 112 -16.21 0.29 -10.57
N GLY A 113 -15.57 0.59 -11.68
CA GLY A 113 -14.11 0.59 -11.76
C GLY A 113 -13.57 1.49 -12.85
N ALA A 114 -12.29 1.85 -12.71
CA ALA A 114 -11.52 2.53 -13.74
C ALA A 114 -10.06 2.06 -13.70
N LEU A 115 -9.38 2.16 -14.85
CA LEU A 115 -7.96 1.81 -14.97
C LEU A 115 -7.16 2.97 -15.57
N MET A 116 -6.15 3.42 -14.84
CA MET A 116 -5.36 4.61 -15.18
C MET A 116 -4.22 4.29 -16.17
N PRO A 117 -3.67 5.28 -16.92
CA PRO A 117 -2.65 5.03 -17.95
C PRO A 117 -1.32 4.43 -17.43
N ASP A 118 -0.97 4.70 -16.18
CA ASP A 118 0.20 4.14 -15.50
C ASP A 118 0.01 2.69 -15.04
N ALA A 119 -1.14 2.09 -15.34
CA ALA A 119 -1.48 0.78 -14.83
C ALA A 119 -0.50 -0.32 -15.28
N HIS A 120 -0.20 -1.20 -14.33
CA HIS A 120 0.66 -2.36 -14.52
C HIS A 120 0.31 -3.45 -13.49
N GLN A 121 0.74 -4.67 -13.77
CA GLN A 121 0.43 -5.84 -12.99
C GLN A 121 0.97 -5.67 -11.57
N GLY A 122 0.07 -5.80 -10.61
CA GLY A 122 0.36 -5.80 -9.19
C GLY A 122 -0.05 -7.13 -8.58
N TYR A 123 -0.67 -7.07 -7.41
CA TYR A 123 -1.27 -8.21 -6.76
C TYR A 123 -2.68 -7.83 -6.29
N GLY A 124 -3.68 -8.69 -6.50
CA GLY A 124 -5.09 -8.30 -6.30
C GLY A 124 -5.52 -7.29 -7.35
N LEU A 125 -5.84 -6.06 -6.94
CA LEU A 125 -6.01 -4.94 -7.88
C LEU A 125 -4.67 -4.62 -8.58
N PRO A 126 -4.71 -4.27 -9.88
CA PRO A 126 -3.52 -3.75 -10.56
C PRO A 126 -3.11 -2.42 -9.93
N ILE A 127 -1.82 -2.09 -10.00
CA ILE A 127 -1.36 -0.73 -9.72
C ILE A 127 -1.92 0.14 -10.86
N GLY A 128 -2.42 1.34 -10.58
CA GLY A 128 -3.25 2.14 -11.50
C GLY A 128 -4.73 1.78 -11.46
N GLY A 129 -5.16 0.85 -10.60
CA GLY A 129 -6.54 0.39 -10.49
C GLY A 129 -7.37 1.22 -9.51
N VAL A 130 -8.60 1.54 -9.91
CA VAL A 130 -9.63 2.16 -9.07
C VAL A 130 -10.85 1.25 -9.05
N LEU A 131 -11.30 0.85 -7.86
CA LEU A 131 -12.46 -0.04 -7.70
C LEU A 131 -13.41 0.50 -6.62
N ALA A 132 -14.64 0.79 -7.01
CA ALA A 132 -15.71 1.12 -6.09
C ALA A 132 -16.49 -0.14 -5.73
N THR A 133 -16.69 -0.39 -4.44
CA THR A 133 -17.45 -1.52 -3.89
C THR A 133 -18.58 -1.06 -2.99
N ARG A 134 -19.62 -1.90 -2.86
CA ARG A 134 -20.75 -1.69 -1.96
C ARG A 134 -20.42 -2.25 -0.60
N ASN A 135 -20.32 -1.36 0.40
CA ASN A 135 -20.14 -1.70 1.82
C ASN A 135 -19.05 -2.75 2.13
N ALA A 136 -18.01 -2.85 1.31
CA ALA A 136 -16.98 -3.87 1.42
C ALA A 136 -15.61 -3.25 1.25
N ILE A 137 -14.67 -3.57 2.14
CA ILE A 137 -13.29 -3.12 2.07
C ILE A 137 -12.38 -4.29 1.69
N ILE A 138 -11.54 -4.11 0.69
CA ILE A 138 -10.55 -5.09 0.20
C ILE A 138 -9.17 -4.64 0.69
N PRO A 139 -8.60 -5.25 1.76
CA PRO A 139 -7.32 -4.81 2.31
C PRO A 139 -6.18 -4.79 1.27
N TYR A 140 -6.19 -5.77 0.38
CA TYR A 140 -5.17 -5.86 -0.66
C TYR A 140 -5.44 -4.96 -1.88
N GLY A 141 -6.69 -4.48 -2.00
CA GLY A 141 -7.10 -3.42 -2.92
C GLY A 141 -6.68 -2.03 -2.45
N VAL A 142 -6.49 -1.83 -1.15
CA VAL A 142 -5.76 -0.67 -0.60
C VAL A 142 -4.27 -0.79 -0.90
N GLY A 143 -3.71 -1.99 -0.69
CA GLY A 143 -2.30 -2.29 -0.88
C GLY A 143 -1.57 -2.54 0.43
N VAL A 144 -0.32 -3.02 0.32
CA VAL A 144 0.49 -3.39 1.49
C VAL A 144 1.09 -2.17 2.20
N ASP A 145 1.37 -1.10 1.48
CA ASP A 145 1.82 0.17 2.07
C ASP A 145 0.63 1.12 2.15
N ILE A 146 -0.16 0.97 3.21
CA ILE A 146 -1.39 1.74 3.45
C ILE A 146 -1.04 3.22 3.57
N GLY A 147 -1.78 4.08 2.88
CA GLY A 147 -1.60 5.52 2.95
C GLY A 147 -0.30 6.01 2.30
N CYS A 148 0.37 5.16 1.50
CA CYS A 148 1.47 5.60 0.66
C CYS A 148 1.02 6.80 -0.18
N ARG A 149 1.82 7.87 -0.13
CA ARG A 149 1.45 9.18 -0.62
C ARG A 149 2.65 9.96 -1.12
N MET A 150 2.31 10.99 -1.87
CA MET A 150 3.21 12.10 -2.16
C MET A 150 2.95 13.27 -1.23
N ALA A 151 4.02 13.95 -0.83
CA ALA A 151 3.96 15.24 -0.16
C ALA A 151 4.94 16.21 -0.81
N LEU A 152 4.43 17.37 -1.23
CA LEU A 152 5.17 18.45 -1.86
C LEU A 152 5.14 19.68 -0.95
N SER A 153 6.28 20.30 -0.72
CA SER A 153 6.37 21.66 -0.19
C SER A 153 7.11 22.56 -1.16
N ILE A 154 6.53 23.70 -1.48
CA ILE A 154 7.09 24.73 -2.35
C ILE A 154 7.63 25.84 -1.46
N PHE A 155 8.85 26.28 -1.70
CA PHE A 155 9.56 27.23 -0.85
C PHE A 155 9.77 28.59 -1.52
N ASP A 156 10.04 29.60 -0.70
CA ASP A 156 10.47 30.94 -1.09
C ASP A 156 11.92 31.02 -1.62
N ILE A 157 12.51 29.88 -1.98
CA ILE A 157 13.89 29.74 -2.44
C ILE A 157 13.94 29.66 -3.97
N THR A 158 14.85 30.45 -4.57
CA THR A 158 15.09 30.45 -6.01
C THR A 158 15.98 29.29 -6.46
N GLU A 159 15.88 28.92 -7.74
CA GLU A 159 16.77 27.93 -8.35
C GLU A 159 18.26 28.32 -8.24
N ALA A 160 18.59 29.60 -8.41
CA ALA A 160 19.95 30.10 -8.28
C ALA A 160 20.52 29.85 -6.86
N HIS A 161 19.72 30.17 -5.81
CA HIS A 161 20.15 29.93 -4.43
C HIS A 161 20.38 28.44 -4.15
N PHE A 162 19.54 27.55 -4.71
CA PHE A 162 19.75 26.11 -4.61
C PHE A 162 21.10 25.70 -5.18
N HIS A 163 21.41 26.12 -6.42
CA HIS A 163 22.66 25.77 -7.11
C HIS A 163 23.91 26.34 -6.41
N GLU A 164 23.83 27.56 -5.87
CA GLU A 164 24.93 28.16 -5.09
C GLU A 164 25.18 27.43 -3.76
N ASN A 165 24.19 26.68 -3.26
CA ASN A 165 24.21 26.07 -1.92
C ASN A 165 23.97 24.55 -1.94
N GLU A 166 24.19 23.84 -3.06
CA GLU A 166 23.86 22.42 -3.20
C GLU A 166 24.44 21.54 -2.10
N ALA A 167 25.67 21.84 -1.65
CA ALA A 167 26.33 21.12 -0.57
C ALA A 167 25.54 21.18 0.76
N LYS A 168 24.91 22.32 1.07
CA LYS A 168 24.03 22.48 2.23
C LYS A 168 22.78 21.63 2.05
N PHE A 169 22.08 21.75 0.92
CA PHE A 169 20.85 20.98 0.65
C PHE A 169 21.09 19.47 0.69
N LYS A 170 22.21 19.01 0.15
CA LYS A 170 22.65 17.61 0.22
C LYS A 170 22.86 17.15 1.66
N ARG A 171 23.62 17.93 2.44
CA ARG A 171 23.89 17.61 3.84
C ARG A 171 22.59 17.52 4.64
N GLU A 172 21.71 18.50 4.51
CA GLU A 172 20.45 18.53 5.26
C GLU A 172 19.49 17.43 4.82
N LEU A 173 19.41 17.13 3.52
CA LEU A 173 18.64 15.99 3.01
C LEU A 173 19.12 14.69 3.66
N ILE A 174 20.45 14.49 3.73
CA ILE A 174 21.04 13.30 4.36
C ILE A 174 20.77 13.26 5.88
N ALA A 175 20.90 14.39 6.56
CA ALA A 175 20.77 14.48 8.01
C ALA A 175 19.33 14.29 8.50
N HIS A 176 18.33 14.75 7.74
CA HIS A 176 16.94 14.84 8.19
C HIS A 176 15.99 13.80 7.58
N THR A 177 16.47 12.95 6.69
CA THR A 177 15.70 11.79 6.19
C THR A 177 16.37 10.48 6.58
N LYS A 178 15.57 9.41 6.67
CA LYS A 178 16.04 8.08 7.07
C LYS A 178 15.42 7.01 6.18
N PHE A 179 16.26 6.20 5.57
CA PHE A 179 15.91 5.18 4.59
C PHE A 179 16.33 3.78 5.05
N GLY A 180 15.75 2.76 4.42
CA GLY A 180 15.98 1.34 4.67
C GLY A 180 14.95 0.70 5.60
N ALA A 181 14.61 -0.56 5.35
CA ALA A 181 13.65 -1.32 6.14
C ALA A 181 14.16 -1.58 7.56
N GLY A 182 13.28 -1.43 8.56
CA GLY A 182 13.65 -1.63 9.98
C GLY A 182 14.57 -0.54 10.56
N HIS A 183 14.94 0.48 9.78
CA HIS A 183 15.77 1.59 10.24
C HIS A 183 14.91 2.70 10.87
N GLY A 184 14.49 2.52 12.12
CA GLY A 184 13.77 3.52 12.92
C GLY A 184 14.66 4.49 13.72
N PHE A 185 14.08 5.55 14.26
CA PHE A 185 14.68 6.43 15.25
C PHE A 185 14.61 5.81 16.66
N HIS A 186 15.67 6.02 17.45
CA HIS A 186 15.82 5.44 18.78
C HIS A 186 16.24 6.50 19.80
N GLY A 187 15.87 6.29 21.06
CA GLY A 187 16.19 7.20 22.15
C GLY A 187 15.77 8.65 21.85
N ARG A 188 16.67 9.60 22.08
CA ARG A 188 16.45 11.04 21.88
C ARG A 188 16.18 11.48 20.43
N TYR A 189 16.33 10.57 19.45
CA TYR A 189 16.12 10.88 18.04
C TYR A 189 14.70 10.58 17.57
N LYS A 190 13.88 9.94 18.41
CA LYS A 190 12.45 9.74 18.13
C LYS A 190 11.75 11.10 17.99
N SER A 191 10.81 11.17 17.07
CA SER A 191 9.97 12.36 16.88
C SER A 191 8.64 12.12 17.58
N ASP A 192 8.06 13.15 18.17
CA ASP A 192 6.73 13.09 18.75
C ASP A 192 5.70 13.70 17.78
N HIS A 193 4.47 13.20 17.82
CA HIS A 193 3.36 13.67 16.99
C HIS A 193 2.02 13.19 17.58
N GLU A 194 0.98 14.02 17.46
CA GLU A 194 -0.36 13.73 17.99
C GLU A 194 -0.95 12.41 17.49
N VAL A 195 -0.54 11.95 16.30
CA VAL A 195 -0.96 10.67 15.72
C VAL A 195 -0.65 9.49 16.64
N LEU A 196 0.44 9.54 17.42
CA LEU A 196 0.79 8.48 18.37
C LEU A 196 -0.13 8.43 19.59
N THR A 197 -0.96 9.44 19.80
CA THR A 197 -1.92 9.51 20.92
C THR A 197 -3.33 9.11 20.53
N ARG A 198 -3.54 8.73 19.26
CA ARG A 198 -4.83 8.27 18.73
C ARG A 198 -5.34 7.04 19.47
N ASP A 199 -6.61 7.06 19.88
CA ASP A 199 -7.26 5.98 20.60
C ASP A 199 -7.33 4.69 19.77
N GLU A 200 -7.26 4.79 18.44
CA GLU A 200 -7.26 3.64 17.53
C GLU A 200 -6.10 2.67 17.79
N PHE A 201 -5.00 3.13 18.38
CA PHE A 201 -3.94 2.22 18.82
C PHE A 201 -4.39 1.24 19.89
N ASN A 202 -5.48 1.52 20.62
CA ASN A 202 -6.01 0.67 21.68
C ASN A 202 -7.21 -0.20 21.25
N LEU A 203 -7.58 -0.22 19.97
CA LEU A 203 -8.72 -1.00 19.46
C LEU A 203 -8.59 -2.49 19.78
N THR A 204 -7.41 -3.05 19.56
CA THR A 204 -7.12 -4.45 19.87
C THR A 204 -5.72 -4.61 20.47
N PRO A 205 -5.46 -5.70 21.21
CA PRO A 205 -4.11 -6.03 21.66
C PRO A 205 -3.10 -6.10 20.51
N PHE A 206 -3.54 -6.54 19.32
CA PHE A 206 -2.69 -6.59 18.13
C PHE A 206 -2.22 -5.20 17.70
N ILE A 207 -3.13 -4.24 17.49
CA ILE A 207 -2.77 -2.88 17.07
C ILE A 207 -1.95 -2.18 18.16
N LYS A 208 -2.31 -2.38 19.43
CA LYS A 208 -1.59 -1.80 20.57
C LYS A 208 -0.12 -2.21 20.60
N ASN A 209 0.16 -3.48 20.30
CA ASN A 209 1.53 -3.99 20.23
C ASN A 209 2.34 -3.42 19.06
N LEU A 210 1.71 -2.74 18.10
CA LEU A 210 2.40 -2.04 17.01
C LEU A 210 2.75 -0.59 17.35
N HIS A 211 2.30 -0.05 18.49
CA HIS A 211 2.55 1.34 18.87
C HIS A 211 4.05 1.68 18.94
N ASP A 212 4.85 0.83 19.60
CA ASP A 212 6.30 1.04 19.68
C ASP A 212 6.98 0.98 18.30
N LYS A 213 6.49 0.11 17.42
CA LYS A 213 6.95 0.01 16.03
C LYS A 213 6.67 1.32 15.30
N ALA A 214 5.43 1.80 15.37
CA ALA A 214 5.00 3.07 14.78
C ALA A 214 5.84 4.25 15.34
N TYR A 215 6.04 4.32 16.66
CA TYR A 215 6.85 5.36 17.27
C TYR A 215 8.31 5.34 16.80
N SER A 216 8.91 4.15 16.65
CA SER A 216 10.27 4.02 16.14
C SER A 216 10.41 4.45 14.68
N GLN A 217 9.38 4.23 13.85
CA GLN A 217 9.45 4.50 12.41
C GLN A 217 9.00 5.92 12.03
N LEU A 218 8.44 6.67 12.97
CA LEU A 218 7.81 7.97 12.70
C LEU A 218 8.82 9.00 12.15
N GLY A 219 8.49 9.59 10.99
CA GLY A 219 9.34 10.55 10.28
C GLY A 219 10.48 9.91 9.47
N SER A 220 10.41 8.61 9.18
CA SER A 220 11.32 7.93 8.24
C SER A 220 10.65 7.72 6.87
N SER A 221 11.46 7.56 5.83
CA SER A 221 11.03 7.28 4.45
C SER A 221 11.05 5.77 4.14
N GLY A 222 11.94 5.04 4.84
CA GLY A 222 12.25 3.61 4.73
C GLY A 222 12.67 3.13 3.33
N GLY A 223 12.22 1.97 2.84
CA GLY A 223 12.74 1.30 1.64
C GLY A 223 11.83 1.27 0.39
N GLY A 224 12.23 0.50 -0.63
CA GLY A 224 11.50 0.33 -1.89
C GLY A 224 11.60 1.54 -2.84
N ASN A 225 10.48 1.91 -3.46
CA ASN A 225 10.37 3.05 -4.39
C ASN A 225 10.22 4.41 -3.67
N HIS A 226 10.48 4.45 -2.37
CA HIS A 226 10.35 5.65 -1.56
C HIS A 226 11.54 6.57 -1.77
N PHE A 227 11.28 7.88 -1.74
CA PHE A 227 12.28 8.88 -1.98
C PHE A 227 12.00 10.19 -1.25
N ALA A 228 13.04 11.01 -1.15
CA ALA A 228 12.97 12.41 -0.77
C ALA A 228 13.87 13.18 -1.73
N GLU A 229 13.32 14.16 -2.41
CA GLU A 229 14.03 14.87 -3.46
C GLU A 229 13.81 16.38 -3.45
N TRP A 230 14.91 17.09 -3.68
CA TRP A 230 14.88 18.49 -4.05
C TRP A 230 14.72 18.58 -5.57
N GLY A 231 13.84 19.46 -6.00
CA GLY A 231 13.69 19.78 -7.42
C GLY A 231 13.19 21.20 -7.61
N ILE A 232 13.15 21.61 -8.87
CA ILE A 232 12.67 22.93 -9.27
C ILE A 232 11.25 22.78 -9.79
N ILE A 233 10.30 23.51 -9.21
CA ILE A 233 8.93 23.56 -9.68
C ILE A 233 8.69 24.88 -10.43
N GLU A 234 8.19 24.76 -11.65
CA GLU A 234 8.01 25.86 -12.60
C GLU A 234 6.52 26.10 -12.84
N PHE A 235 6.08 27.32 -12.53
CA PHE A 235 4.73 27.83 -12.81
C PHE A 235 4.79 28.71 -14.06
N GLU A 236 4.17 28.27 -15.16
CA GLU A 236 4.11 29.05 -16.40
C GLU A 236 3.25 30.32 -16.28
N LYS A 237 2.31 30.30 -15.33
CA LYS A 237 1.39 31.39 -14.97
C LYS A 237 1.12 31.34 -13.46
N ARG A 238 0.66 32.47 -12.90
CA ARG A 238 0.18 32.53 -11.53
C ARG A 238 -0.94 31.52 -11.31
N ASP A 239 -0.87 30.77 -10.21
CA ASP A 239 -1.96 29.92 -9.75
C ASP A 239 -2.69 30.59 -8.59
N GLU A 240 -3.96 30.95 -8.80
CA GLU A 240 -4.74 31.69 -7.81
C GLU A 240 -5.13 30.84 -6.59
N VAL A 241 -5.25 29.51 -6.74
CA VAL A 241 -5.67 28.63 -5.65
C VAL A 241 -4.52 28.43 -4.66
N LEU A 242 -3.31 28.21 -5.17
CA LEU A 242 -2.10 28.11 -4.35
C LEU A 242 -1.53 29.47 -3.97
N ASN A 243 -1.99 30.56 -4.61
CA ASN A 243 -1.45 31.90 -4.48
C ASN A 243 0.07 31.94 -4.76
N ILE A 244 0.50 31.28 -5.83
CA ILE A 244 1.89 31.23 -6.28
C ILE A 244 2.01 31.99 -7.60
N GLU A 245 2.97 32.91 -7.66
CA GLU A 245 3.26 33.67 -8.87
C GLU A 245 3.90 32.82 -9.97
N LYS A 246 3.88 33.35 -11.19
CA LYS A 246 4.69 32.78 -12.29
C LYS A 246 6.17 32.80 -11.88
N GLY A 247 6.85 31.65 -11.98
CA GLY A 247 8.28 31.57 -11.69
C GLY A 247 8.75 30.15 -11.39
N SER A 248 10.04 30.05 -11.03
CA SER A 248 10.70 28.81 -10.66
C SER A 248 11.08 28.84 -9.18
N TYR A 249 10.67 27.81 -8.46
CA TYR A 249 10.82 27.69 -7.01
C TYR A 249 11.50 26.39 -6.65
N LEU A 250 12.27 26.39 -5.57
CA LEU A 250 12.71 25.14 -4.96
C LEU A 250 11.50 24.45 -4.33
N ALA A 251 11.40 23.14 -4.53
CA ALA A 251 10.42 22.31 -3.85
C ALA A 251 11.06 21.03 -3.31
N LEU A 252 10.48 20.55 -2.21
CA LEU A 252 10.76 19.23 -1.63
C LEU A 252 9.59 18.32 -1.96
N LEU A 253 9.86 17.24 -2.68
CA LEU A 253 8.92 16.16 -2.91
C LEU A 253 9.37 14.93 -2.13
N THR A 254 8.46 14.31 -1.39
CA THR A 254 8.72 13.06 -0.69
C THR A 254 7.65 12.03 -1.03
N HIS A 255 8.07 10.77 -1.11
CA HIS A 255 7.23 9.61 -1.42
C HIS A 255 7.48 8.54 -0.37
N SER A 256 6.47 8.26 0.46
CA SER A 256 6.50 7.18 1.42
C SER A 256 5.09 6.87 1.93
N GLY A 257 4.97 5.82 2.75
CA GLY A 257 3.72 5.45 3.39
C GLY A 257 3.87 5.17 4.87
N SER A 258 3.03 4.28 5.36
CA SER A 258 2.89 3.96 6.79
C SER A 258 3.95 2.99 7.31
N ARG A 259 4.98 2.69 6.50
CA ARG A 259 6.14 1.87 6.85
C ARG A 259 5.75 0.45 7.28
N GLY A 260 6.65 -0.25 7.95
CA GLY A 260 6.39 -1.55 8.56
C GLY A 260 5.18 -1.58 9.50
N PHE A 261 4.75 -0.45 10.08
CA PHE A 261 3.49 -0.36 10.84
C PHE A 261 2.28 -0.72 9.95
N GLY A 262 2.04 0.04 8.88
CA GLY A 262 0.89 -0.26 8.01
C GLY A 262 1.04 -1.53 7.20
N ALA A 263 2.27 -1.94 6.84
CA ALA A 263 2.49 -3.26 6.23
C ALA A 263 2.06 -4.42 7.15
N THR A 264 2.29 -4.29 8.46
CA THR A 264 1.86 -5.31 9.44
C THR A 264 0.34 -5.35 9.56
N LEU A 265 -0.33 -4.19 9.56
CA LEU A 265 -1.80 -4.11 9.52
C LEU A 265 -2.36 -4.72 8.23
N ALA A 266 -1.84 -4.32 7.07
CA ALA A 266 -2.28 -4.82 5.76
C ALA A 266 -2.17 -6.35 5.67
N GLY A 267 -1.06 -6.92 6.14
CA GLY A 267 -0.85 -8.37 6.18
C GLY A 267 -1.87 -9.10 7.05
N TYR A 268 -2.11 -8.58 8.27
CA TYR A 268 -3.08 -9.15 9.21
C TYR A 268 -4.50 -9.16 8.63
N TYR A 269 -5.02 -8.00 8.18
CA TYR A 269 -6.39 -7.94 7.67
C TYR A 269 -6.56 -8.59 6.30
N THR A 270 -5.51 -8.66 5.48
CA THR A 270 -5.56 -9.46 4.24
C THR A 270 -5.73 -10.95 4.55
N LYS A 271 -5.02 -11.46 5.57
CA LYS A 271 -5.18 -12.85 6.02
C LYS A 271 -6.60 -13.07 6.54
N LEU A 272 -7.09 -12.18 7.41
CA LEU A 272 -8.44 -12.26 7.96
C LEU A 272 -9.52 -12.20 6.86
N ALA A 273 -9.35 -11.33 5.87
CA ALA A 273 -10.26 -11.25 4.72
C ALA A 273 -10.30 -12.57 3.93
N LYS A 274 -9.15 -13.20 3.66
CA LYS A 274 -9.10 -14.52 2.99
C LYS A 274 -9.65 -15.67 3.84
N GLU A 275 -9.59 -15.53 5.16
CA GLU A 275 -10.19 -16.47 6.10
C GLU A 275 -11.72 -16.37 6.05
N ASN A 276 -12.27 -15.16 6.06
CA ASN A 276 -13.71 -14.90 6.16
C ASN A 276 -14.44 -14.82 4.80
N CYS A 277 -13.73 -14.51 3.71
CA CYS A 277 -14.28 -14.35 2.36
C CYS A 277 -13.59 -15.32 1.40
N LYS A 278 -14.20 -16.51 1.24
CA LYS A 278 -13.69 -17.58 0.37
C LYS A 278 -14.07 -17.33 -1.08
N LEU A 279 -13.19 -16.65 -1.80
CA LEU A 279 -13.28 -16.47 -3.26
C LEU A 279 -12.53 -17.58 -4.03
N PRO A 280 -12.84 -17.79 -5.33
CA PRO A 280 -12.05 -18.64 -6.21
C PRO A 280 -10.57 -18.23 -6.25
N ALA A 281 -9.68 -19.17 -6.58
CA ALA A 281 -8.23 -18.94 -6.53
C ALA A 281 -7.76 -17.71 -7.32
N GLU A 282 -8.38 -17.44 -8.48
CA GLU A 282 -8.09 -16.27 -9.31
C GLU A 282 -8.42 -14.92 -8.64
N ALA A 283 -9.38 -14.92 -7.70
CA ALA A 283 -9.84 -13.74 -6.98
C ALA A 283 -9.49 -13.76 -5.48
N ALA A 284 -8.72 -14.73 -5.00
CA ALA A 284 -8.39 -14.88 -3.58
C ALA A 284 -7.70 -13.62 -2.99
N ASN A 285 -6.93 -12.89 -3.80
CA ASN A 285 -6.30 -11.62 -3.39
C ASN A 285 -7.26 -10.41 -3.40
N LEU A 286 -8.53 -10.62 -3.73
CA LEU A 286 -9.61 -9.63 -3.70
C LEU A 286 -10.63 -9.95 -2.59
N ALA A 287 -10.28 -10.86 -1.68
CA ALA A 287 -11.09 -11.13 -0.51
C ALA A 287 -11.33 -9.84 0.29
N TYR A 288 -12.56 -9.67 0.78
CA TYR A 288 -13.03 -8.44 1.37
C TYR A 288 -13.65 -8.66 2.75
N LEU A 289 -13.72 -7.59 3.52
CA LEU A 289 -14.44 -7.51 4.79
C LEU A 289 -15.68 -6.64 4.59
N ASP A 290 -16.84 -7.12 5.03
CA ASP A 290 -18.07 -6.32 5.07
C ASP A 290 -17.90 -5.24 6.15
N LEU A 291 -18.17 -3.98 5.82
CA LEU A 291 -18.09 -2.88 6.79
C LEU A 291 -19.15 -2.97 7.89
N ASN A 292 -20.18 -3.79 7.79
CA ASN A 292 -21.08 -4.07 8.91
C ASN A 292 -20.50 -5.09 9.91
N SER A 293 -19.40 -5.76 9.57
CA SER A 293 -18.74 -6.72 10.44
C SER A 293 -17.74 -6.06 11.38
N GLU A 294 -17.46 -6.70 12.52
CA GLU A 294 -16.42 -6.28 13.46
C GLU A 294 -15.06 -6.15 12.77
N ALA A 295 -14.64 -7.18 12.02
CA ALA A 295 -13.39 -7.18 11.27
C ALA A 295 -13.31 -6.04 10.24
N GLY A 296 -14.41 -5.73 9.55
CA GLY A 296 -14.48 -4.63 8.60
C GLY A 296 -14.34 -3.26 9.27
N GLN A 297 -15.02 -3.03 10.38
CA GLN A 297 -14.91 -1.81 11.17
C GLN A 297 -13.50 -1.65 11.77
N GLU A 298 -12.95 -2.73 12.31
CA GLU A 298 -11.59 -2.74 12.87
C GLU A 298 -10.56 -2.38 11.80
N TYR A 299 -10.63 -3.01 10.62
CA TYR A 299 -9.73 -2.67 9.52
C TYR A 299 -9.93 -1.23 9.04
N TRP A 300 -11.17 -0.76 8.93
CA TRP A 300 -11.45 0.61 8.51
C TRP A 300 -10.76 1.63 9.42
N LEU A 301 -10.88 1.47 10.73
CA LEU A 301 -10.22 2.34 11.70
C LEU A 301 -8.70 2.20 11.67
N ALA A 302 -8.17 0.98 11.60
CA ALA A 302 -6.73 0.72 11.53
C ALA A 302 -6.10 1.28 10.24
N MET A 303 -6.81 1.17 9.10
CA MET A 303 -6.40 1.74 7.82
C MET A 303 -6.34 3.27 7.91
N ASN A 304 -7.35 3.92 8.49
CA ASN A 304 -7.35 5.37 8.68
C ASN A 304 -6.22 5.84 9.61
N LEU A 305 -5.96 5.11 10.71
CA LEU A 305 -4.80 5.37 11.57
C LEU A 305 -3.47 5.27 10.79
N ALA A 306 -3.30 4.25 9.95
CA ALA A 306 -2.12 4.11 9.10
C ALA A 306 -2.00 5.23 8.06
N GLY A 307 -3.13 5.66 7.50
CA GLY A 307 -3.22 6.84 6.64
C GLY A 307 -2.68 8.09 7.33
N ASP A 308 -3.26 8.46 8.47
CA ASP A 308 -2.84 9.63 9.25
C ASP A 308 -1.38 9.54 9.69
N TYR A 309 -0.93 8.34 10.08
CA TYR A 309 0.47 8.07 10.43
C TYR A 309 1.42 8.34 9.27
N ALA A 310 1.07 7.94 8.05
CA ALA A 310 1.86 8.28 6.85
C ALA A 310 1.95 9.80 6.67
N SER A 311 0.85 10.54 6.85
CA SER A 311 0.83 12.01 6.82
C SER A 311 1.84 12.61 7.81
N ALA A 312 1.80 12.14 9.05
CA ALA A 312 2.68 12.60 10.12
C ALA A 312 4.16 12.36 9.80
N CYS A 313 4.50 11.24 9.17
CA CYS A 313 5.86 10.97 8.71
C CYS A 313 6.35 12.05 7.73
N HIS A 314 5.53 12.39 6.73
CA HIS A 314 5.84 13.43 5.76
C HIS A 314 5.94 14.80 6.42
N GLU A 315 4.99 15.17 7.28
CA GLU A 315 5.00 16.43 8.00
C GLU A 315 6.30 16.64 8.79
N ILE A 316 6.74 15.63 9.54
CA ILE A 316 7.98 15.69 10.32
C ILE A 316 9.20 15.90 9.43
N ILE A 317 9.28 15.18 8.30
CA ILE A 317 10.38 15.31 7.34
C ILE A 317 10.40 16.73 6.76
N HIS A 318 9.26 17.20 6.27
CA HIS A 318 9.14 18.51 5.63
C HIS A 318 9.43 19.65 6.61
N ASN A 319 8.91 19.59 7.85
CA ASN A 319 9.15 20.61 8.87
C ASN A 319 10.63 20.65 9.29
N LYS A 320 11.29 19.49 9.45
CA LYS A 320 12.73 19.43 9.76
C LYS A 320 13.57 20.02 8.64
N LEU A 321 13.30 19.65 7.39
CA LEU A 321 14.05 20.13 6.24
C LEU A 321 13.83 21.63 5.99
N SER A 322 12.58 22.11 6.00
CA SER A 322 12.24 23.54 5.90
C SER A 322 13.02 24.37 6.92
N LYS A 323 13.03 23.96 8.19
CA LYS A 323 13.78 24.64 9.25
C LYS A 323 15.29 24.57 9.03
N ALA A 324 15.83 23.43 8.60
CA ALA A 324 17.27 23.25 8.38
C ALA A 324 17.81 24.09 7.21
N VAL A 325 17.01 24.26 6.15
CA VAL A 325 17.39 25.10 5.02
C VAL A 325 17.07 26.58 5.25
N GLY A 326 16.19 26.90 6.21
CA GLY A 326 15.78 28.26 6.55
C GLY A 326 14.75 28.83 5.57
N ALA A 327 13.86 27.98 5.06
CA ALA A 327 12.88 28.32 4.03
C ALA A 327 11.48 28.55 4.62
N GLU A 328 10.75 29.50 4.05
CA GLU A 328 9.31 29.65 4.23
C GLU A 328 8.56 28.73 3.25
N VAL A 329 7.52 28.04 3.74
CA VAL A 329 6.68 27.18 2.90
C VAL A 329 5.57 28.03 2.28
N LEU A 330 5.61 28.21 0.97
CA LEU A 330 4.60 28.94 0.20
C LEU A 330 3.33 28.12 0.00
N ALA A 331 3.47 26.82 -0.28
CA ALA A 331 2.35 25.91 -0.41
C ALA A 331 2.74 24.47 -0.06
N LYS A 332 1.75 23.69 0.36
CA LYS A 332 1.84 22.24 0.58
C LYS A 332 0.78 21.53 -0.24
N VAL A 333 1.13 20.41 -0.84
CA VAL A 333 0.21 19.52 -1.55
C VAL A 333 0.50 18.09 -1.14
N GLU A 334 -0.53 17.33 -0.81
CA GLU A 334 -0.41 15.91 -0.51
C GLU A 334 -1.51 15.13 -1.23
N ASN A 335 -1.18 13.93 -1.72
CA ASN A 335 -2.16 13.04 -2.32
C ASN A 335 -1.82 11.58 -2.04
N HIS A 336 -2.77 10.82 -1.50
CA HIS A 336 -2.61 9.38 -1.31
C HIS A 336 -2.71 8.67 -2.65
N HIS A 337 -2.08 7.50 -2.73
CA HIS A 337 -2.25 6.63 -3.88
C HIS A 337 -2.43 5.14 -3.56
N ASN A 338 -2.41 4.76 -2.28
CA ASN A 338 -2.76 3.42 -1.80
C ASN A 338 -3.71 3.56 -0.60
N PHE A 339 -5.02 3.71 -0.86
CA PHE A 339 -6.00 3.94 0.20
C PHE A 339 -7.42 3.60 -0.26
N ALA A 340 -8.36 3.60 0.69
CA ALA A 340 -9.77 3.51 0.37
C ALA A 340 -10.57 4.62 1.06
N TRP A 341 -11.56 5.15 0.35
CA TRP A 341 -12.41 6.24 0.83
C TRP A 341 -13.87 5.87 0.71
N LYS A 342 -14.67 6.39 1.62
CA LYS A 342 -16.12 6.39 1.49
C LYS A 342 -16.49 7.60 0.64
N GLU A 343 -17.06 7.35 -0.54
CA GLU A 343 -17.42 8.38 -1.51
C GLU A 343 -18.85 8.16 -2.03
N THR A 344 -19.40 9.16 -2.70
CA THR A 344 -20.65 9.04 -3.45
C THR A 344 -20.34 8.92 -4.93
N TRP A 345 -20.77 7.83 -5.56
CA TRP A 345 -20.65 7.60 -6.99
C TRP A 345 -22.05 7.35 -7.57
N ASN A 346 -22.47 8.17 -8.55
CA ASN A 346 -23.81 8.10 -9.14
C ASN A 346 -24.97 8.07 -8.12
N GLY A 347 -24.81 8.78 -7.00
CA GLY A 347 -25.82 8.86 -5.92
C GLY A 347 -25.80 7.68 -4.94
N GLU A 348 -24.92 6.68 -5.13
CA GLU A 348 -24.72 5.55 -4.23
C GLU A 348 -23.48 5.79 -3.34
N GLU A 349 -23.57 5.49 -2.04
CA GLU A 349 -22.41 5.45 -1.16
C GLU A 349 -21.59 4.19 -1.46
N VAL A 350 -20.31 4.38 -1.77
CA VAL A 350 -19.39 3.31 -2.16
C VAL A 350 -18.05 3.45 -1.43
N ILE A 351 -17.31 2.36 -1.36
CA ILE A 351 -15.92 2.33 -0.89
C ILE A 351 -14.99 2.29 -2.10
N VAL A 352 -14.35 3.42 -2.38
CA VAL A 352 -13.45 3.59 -3.52
C VAL A 352 -12.04 3.23 -3.10
N HIS A 353 -11.55 2.12 -3.62
CA HIS A 353 -10.17 1.67 -3.48
C HIS A 353 -9.34 2.27 -4.59
N ARG A 354 -8.21 2.89 -4.25
CA ARG A 354 -7.21 3.31 -5.22
C ARG A 354 -5.87 2.68 -4.86
N LYS A 355 -5.30 1.94 -5.81
CA LYS A 355 -4.00 1.30 -5.69
C LYS A 355 -3.09 1.77 -6.80
N GLY A 356 -2.10 2.57 -6.46
CA GLY A 356 -1.39 3.39 -7.42
C GLY A 356 -2.33 4.26 -8.25
N ALA A 357 -3.33 4.88 -7.64
CA ALA A 357 -4.15 5.89 -8.29
C ALA A 357 -4.51 6.94 -7.25
N THR A 358 -4.70 8.18 -7.66
CA THR A 358 -4.87 9.30 -6.74
C THR A 358 -6.20 10.00 -6.91
N PRO A 359 -6.81 10.57 -5.85
CA PRO A 359 -8.01 11.39 -5.99
C PRO A 359 -7.77 12.58 -6.94
N ALA A 360 -8.70 12.75 -7.89
CA ALA A 360 -8.73 13.80 -8.90
C ALA A 360 -10.16 14.38 -9.03
N GLY A 361 -10.85 14.51 -7.89
CA GLY A 361 -12.09 15.29 -7.78
C GLY A 361 -11.88 16.73 -8.26
N LYS A 362 -12.97 17.41 -8.64
CA LYS A 362 -12.88 18.77 -9.20
C LYS A 362 -12.15 19.70 -8.21
N GLY A 363 -11.03 20.26 -8.65
CA GLY A 363 -10.21 21.18 -7.84
C GLY A 363 -9.23 20.51 -6.88
N VAL A 364 -9.27 19.18 -6.73
CA VAL A 364 -8.34 18.44 -5.85
C VAL A 364 -6.94 18.51 -6.42
N MET A 365 -5.98 18.97 -5.63
CA MET A 365 -4.57 19.05 -6.01
C MET A 365 -3.88 17.70 -5.83
N GLY A 366 -2.91 17.40 -6.69
CA GLY A 366 -2.04 16.23 -6.55
C GLY A 366 -0.72 16.43 -7.30
N ILE A 367 0.26 15.58 -7.02
CA ILE A 367 1.54 15.56 -7.75
C ILE A 367 1.73 14.16 -8.36
N ILE A 368 2.01 14.14 -9.67
CA ILE A 368 2.25 12.92 -10.44
C ILE A 368 3.74 12.89 -10.83
N PRO A 369 4.60 12.15 -10.11
CA PRO A 369 6.03 12.02 -10.44
C PRO A 369 6.26 11.26 -11.75
N GLY A 370 7.39 11.56 -12.40
CA GLY A 370 7.94 10.72 -13.45
C GLY A 370 8.86 9.65 -12.89
N SER A 371 10.15 9.97 -12.81
CA SER A 371 11.23 9.15 -12.26
C SER A 371 12.30 10.07 -11.68
N MET A 372 13.40 9.52 -11.16
CA MET A 372 14.49 10.36 -10.62
C MET A 372 15.13 11.32 -11.66
N THR A 373 14.88 11.15 -12.97
CA THR A 373 15.34 12.09 -14.02
C THR A 373 14.21 12.68 -14.86
N ALA A 374 13.02 12.07 -14.85
CA ALA A 374 11.87 12.56 -15.60
C ALA A 374 11.04 13.54 -14.77
N PRO A 375 10.40 14.54 -15.39
CA PRO A 375 9.63 15.53 -14.65
C PRO A 375 8.43 14.90 -13.92
N GLY A 376 8.04 15.53 -12.81
CA GLY A 376 6.72 15.37 -12.21
C GLY A 376 5.80 16.53 -12.58
N PHE A 377 4.51 16.36 -12.37
CA PHE A 377 3.50 17.36 -12.70
C PHE A 377 2.59 17.62 -11.50
N LEU A 378 2.57 18.86 -11.04
CA LEU A 378 1.56 19.33 -10.11
C LEU A 378 0.26 19.50 -10.91
N VAL A 379 -0.80 18.85 -10.46
CA VAL A 379 -2.06 18.74 -11.19
C VAL A 379 -3.25 19.13 -10.33
N ARG A 380 -4.35 19.44 -11.01
CA ARG A 380 -5.66 19.69 -10.42
C ARG A 380 -6.70 18.80 -11.08
N GLY A 381 -7.45 18.05 -10.28
CA GLY A 381 -8.49 17.14 -10.77
C GLY A 381 -9.66 17.87 -11.44
N LYS A 382 -10.22 17.24 -12.47
CA LYS A 382 -11.41 17.71 -13.19
C LYS A 382 -12.72 17.13 -12.65
N GLY A 383 -12.65 16.08 -11.82
CA GLY A 383 -13.82 15.42 -11.24
C GLY A 383 -14.62 14.60 -12.27
N VAL A 384 -13.92 13.81 -13.08
CA VAL A 384 -14.55 12.94 -14.08
C VAL A 384 -15.16 11.71 -13.39
N SER A 385 -16.48 11.58 -13.43
CA SER A 385 -17.23 10.51 -12.76
C SER A 385 -16.88 9.11 -13.29
N ASP A 386 -16.61 9.00 -14.59
CA ASP A 386 -16.23 7.73 -15.24
C ASP A 386 -14.85 7.22 -14.80
N ALA A 387 -13.99 8.13 -14.31
CA ALA A 387 -12.72 7.80 -13.65
C ALA A 387 -12.88 7.66 -12.13
N ILE A 388 -14.11 7.74 -11.61
CA ILE A 388 -14.42 7.75 -10.17
C ILE A 388 -13.58 8.83 -9.47
N ASN A 389 -13.55 10.03 -10.09
CA ASN A 389 -12.78 11.17 -9.61
C ASN A 389 -11.31 10.80 -9.32
N SER A 390 -10.63 10.10 -10.22
CA SER A 390 -9.26 9.60 -10.01
C SER A 390 -8.34 9.89 -11.19
N ALA A 391 -7.04 9.89 -10.92
CA ALA A 391 -5.97 10.04 -11.91
C ALA A 391 -4.80 9.08 -11.60
N SER A 392 -3.82 9.01 -12.49
CA SER A 392 -2.58 8.26 -12.26
C SER A 392 -1.83 8.76 -11.04
N HIS A 393 -1.01 7.88 -10.47
CA HIS A 393 -0.16 8.22 -9.33
C HIS A 393 1.28 8.54 -9.72
N GLY A 394 1.71 8.20 -10.94
CA GLY A 394 3.07 8.41 -11.43
C GLY A 394 3.24 7.89 -12.85
N ALA A 395 4.49 7.64 -13.29
CA ALA A 395 4.75 7.07 -14.62
C ALA A 395 4.35 5.59 -14.74
N GLY A 396 4.34 4.84 -13.64
CA GLY A 396 4.19 3.39 -13.66
C GLY A 396 5.42 2.67 -14.22
N ARG A 397 5.54 1.37 -13.92
CA ARG A 397 6.69 0.58 -14.35
C ARG A 397 6.47 0.00 -15.74
N GLN A 398 7.51 0.00 -16.57
CA GLN A 398 7.54 -0.73 -17.85
C GLN A 398 8.27 -2.09 -17.74
N MET A 399 8.94 -2.34 -16.62
CA MET A 399 9.57 -3.63 -16.34
C MET A 399 9.59 -3.95 -14.84
N SER A 400 9.60 -5.23 -14.52
CA SER A 400 9.70 -5.71 -13.15
C SER A 400 11.04 -5.31 -12.52
N ARG A 401 11.08 -5.22 -11.19
CA ARG A 401 12.31 -4.94 -10.43
C ARG A 401 13.42 -5.94 -10.75
N SER A 402 13.09 -7.22 -10.82
CA SER A 402 14.05 -8.27 -11.16
C SER A 402 14.58 -8.15 -12.59
N LYS A 403 13.74 -7.68 -13.54
CA LYS A 403 14.19 -7.42 -14.91
C LYS A 403 15.13 -6.21 -14.94
N ALA A 404 14.75 -5.10 -14.30
CA ALA A 404 15.57 -3.89 -14.19
C ALA A 404 16.97 -4.18 -13.62
N ILE A 405 17.06 -4.89 -12.48
CA ILE A 405 18.33 -5.28 -11.86
C ILE A 405 19.21 -6.12 -12.82
N LYS A 406 18.59 -6.97 -13.64
CA LYS A 406 19.31 -7.85 -14.56
C LYS A 406 19.73 -7.16 -15.86
N SER A 407 18.98 -6.17 -16.32
CA SER A 407 19.16 -5.57 -17.66
C SER A 407 19.79 -4.19 -17.65
N ILE A 408 19.82 -3.49 -16.52
CA ILE A 408 20.35 -2.13 -16.40
C ILE A 408 21.67 -2.17 -15.64
N THR A 409 22.69 -1.50 -16.17
CA THR A 409 24.00 -1.38 -15.53
C THR A 409 24.11 -0.11 -14.69
N LYS A 410 25.02 -0.12 -13.70
CA LYS A 410 25.31 1.08 -12.90
C LYS A 410 25.85 2.24 -13.73
N ASP A 411 26.57 1.95 -14.82
CA ASP A 411 27.15 2.99 -15.66
C ASP A 411 26.11 3.63 -16.58
N GLU A 412 25.13 2.87 -17.09
CA GLU A 412 23.96 3.45 -17.77
C GLU A 412 23.17 4.37 -16.83
N MET A 413 22.91 3.91 -15.60
CA MET A 413 22.21 4.72 -14.59
C MET A 413 23.00 5.98 -14.22
N ARG A 414 24.33 5.91 -14.09
CA ARG A 414 25.16 7.10 -13.84
C ARG A 414 25.17 8.06 -15.03
N THR A 415 25.19 7.54 -16.25
CA THR A 415 25.24 8.34 -17.47
C THR A 415 23.96 9.16 -17.60
N ILE A 416 22.79 8.53 -17.50
CA ILE A 416 21.51 9.27 -17.61
C ILE A 416 21.32 10.30 -16.48
N LEU A 417 21.75 9.99 -15.24
CA LEU A 417 21.71 10.93 -14.13
C LEU A 417 22.57 12.16 -14.41
N LYS A 418 23.77 11.95 -14.96
CA LYS A 418 24.68 13.03 -15.36
C LYS A 418 24.09 13.86 -16.50
N ASP A 419 23.50 13.22 -17.51
CA ASP A 419 22.88 13.90 -18.64
C ASP A 419 21.73 14.81 -18.23
N HIS A 420 21.03 14.47 -17.13
CA HIS A 420 19.94 15.27 -16.56
C HIS A 420 20.39 16.18 -15.40
N ASN A 421 21.68 16.21 -15.07
CA ASN A 421 22.24 16.94 -13.92
C ASN A 421 21.55 16.61 -12.58
N VAL A 422 21.27 15.33 -12.33
CA VAL A 422 20.65 14.85 -11.10
C VAL A 422 21.70 14.25 -10.17
N THR A 423 21.75 14.76 -8.94
CA THR A 423 22.54 14.16 -7.86
C THR A 423 21.75 13.03 -7.20
N LEU A 424 22.20 11.80 -7.34
CA LEU A 424 21.61 10.64 -6.67
C LEU A 424 22.36 10.29 -5.38
N ILE A 425 21.60 10.01 -4.32
CA ILE A 425 22.08 9.56 -3.01
C ILE A 425 21.40 8.22 -2.71
N GLY A 426 22.13 7.14 -2.95
CA GLY A 426 21.65 5.77 -2.81
C GLY A 426 20.92 5.25 -4.05
N ALA A 427 19.83 4.52 -3.84
CA ALA A 427 19.00 3.81 -4.83
C ALA A 427 19.61 2.53 -5.42
N GLY A 428 18.73 1.55 -5.62
CA GLY A 428 19.00 0.33 -6.37
C GLY A 428 18.73 0.50 -7.88
N LEU A 429 19.26 -0.45 -8.67
CA LEU A 429 19.01 -0.52 -10.12
C LEU A 429 17.55 -0.82 -10.46
N ASP A 430 16.79 -1.37 -9.52
CA ASP A 430 15.36 -1.58 -9.69
C ASP A 430 14.57 -0.28 -9.78
N GLU A 431 15.12 0.84 -9.33
CA GLU A 431 14.48 2.15 -9.42
C GLU A 431 15.14 3.07 -10.47
N ALA A 432 16.02 2.54 -11.32
CA ALA A 432 16.63 3.29 -12.41
C ALA A 432 15.56 3.89 -13.36
N PRO A 433 15.79 5.09 -13.95
CA PRO A 433 14.77 5.76 -14.76
C PRO A 433 14.24 4.91 -15.94
N MET A 434 15.04 4.00 -16.50
CA MET A 434 14.65 3.14 -17.63
C MET A 434 13.58 2.12 -17.22
N ALA A 435 13.39 1.89 -15.92
CA ALA A 435 12.41 0.95 -15.42
C ALA A 435 10.97 1.50 -15.48
N TYR A 436 10.82 2.81 -15.72
CA TYR A 436 9.55 3.55 -15.69
C TYR A 436 9.09 3.93 -17.08
N LYS A 437 7.77 3.98 -17.31
CA LYS A 437 7.21 4.45 -18.59
C LYS A 437 7.56 5.93 -18.82
N ASP A 438 7.37 6.40 -20.05
CA ASP A 438 7.45 7.84 -20.33
C ASP A 438 6.27 8.56 -19.67
N ILE A 439 6.57 9.43 -18.71
CA ILE A 439 5.58 10.21 -17.97
C ILE A 439 4.75 11.09 -18.90
N ASN A 440 5.30 11.60 -20.01
CA ASN A 440 4.57 12.49 -20.90
C ASN A 440 3.44 11.75 -21.63
N LEU A 441 3.64 10.47 -21.98
CA LEU A 441 2.58 9.63 -22.55
C LEU A 441 1.48 9.38 -21.53
N VAL A 442 1.84 9.14 -20.27
CA VAL A 442 0.89 8.96 -19.17
C VAL A 442 0.09 10.24 -18.93
N MET A 443 0.72 11.41 -18.98
CA MET A 443 0.05 12.71 -18.81
C MET A 443 -0.89 13.02 -19.99
N GLU A 444 -0.47 12.76 -21.22
CA GLU A 444 -1.30 12.96 -22.41
C GLU A 444 -2.55 12.07 -22.38
N ALA A 445 -2.39 10.81 -21.97
CA ALA A 445 -3.47 9.84 -21.86
C ALA A 445 -4.51 10.13 -20.77
N GLN A 446 -4.25 11.09 -19.87
CA GLN A 446 -5.18 11.50 -18.80
C GLN A 446 -5.50 13.00 -18.81
N LYS A 447 -5.21 13.72 -19.90
CA LYS A 447 -5.47 15.17 -20.00
C LYS A 447 -6.93 15.57 -19.76
N GLU A 448 -7.87 14.64 -19.89
CA GLU A 448 -9.28 14.86 -19.58
C GLU A 448 -9.61 14.73 -18.09
N LEU A 449 -8.74 14.08 -17.31
CA LEU A 449 -8.92 13.84 -15.87
C LEU A 449 -8.35 14.97 -15.01
N ILE A 450 -7.34 15.66 -15.53
CA ILE A 450 -6.57 16.67 -14.79
C ILE A 450 -6.27 17.92 -15.62
N ASP A 451 -5.94 19.01 -14.94
CA ASP A 451 -5.23 20.17 -15.48
C ASP A 451 -3.82 20.20 -14.90
N VAL A 452 -2.81 20.45 -15.74
CA VAL A 452 -1.44 20.68 -15.27
C VAL A 452 -1.32 22.10 -14.74
N VAL A 453 -0.83 22.23 -13.49
CA VAL A 453 -0.65 23.49 -12.77
C VAL A 453 0.81 23.94 -12.85
N ALA A 454 1.75 23.02 -12.62
CA ALA A 454 3.18 23.30 -12.66
C ALA A 454 3.98 22.03 -12.98
N LYS A 455 5.22 22.21 -13.44
CA LYS A 455 6.14 21.12 -13.76
C LYS A 455 7.25 21.08 -12.72
N PHE A 456 7.50 19.91 -12.13
CA PHE A 456 8.57 19.65 -11.19
C PHE A 456 9.73 18.92 -11.88
N THR A 457 10.95 19.43 -11.78
CA THR A 457 12.16 18.81 -12.33
C THR A 457 13.07 18.37 -11.19
N PRO A 458 13.29 17.05 -10.98
CA PRO A 458 14.20 16.56 -9.95
C PRO A 458 15.63 17.07 -10.14
N LYS A 459 16.32 17.42 -9.05
CA LYS A 459 17.73 17.84 -9.06
C LYS A 459 18.59 17.03 -8.10
N MET A 460 18.03 16.62 -6.97
CA MET A 460 18.75 15.81 -5.98
C MET A 460 17.80 14.81 -5.35
N VAL A 461 18.09 13.53 -5.53
CA VAL A 461 17.20 12.43 -5.14
C VAL A 461 17.88 11.55 -4.11
N ARG A 462 17.19 11.25 -3.01
CA ARG A 462 17.64 10.29 -2.00
C ARG A 462 16.67 9.12 -1.91
N MET A 463 17.21 7.90 -1.90
CA MET A 463 16.47 6.65 -1.73
C MET A 463 17.26 5.68 -0.83
N ALA A 464 16.71 4.49 -0.56
CA ALA A 464 17.42 3.42 0.15
C ALA A 464 18.53 2.78 -0.71
N ASP A 465 19.64 2.36 -0.08
CA ASP A 465 20.82 1.81 -0.76
C ASP A 465 20.67 0.34 -1.20
N ASP A 466 19.75 -0.40 -0.59
CA ASP A 466 19.76 -1.87 -0.58
C ASP A 466 18.52 -2.53 -1.18
N GLY A 467 17.56 -1.74 -1.68
CA GLY A 467 16.28 -2.26 -2.18
C GLY A 467 15.46 -2.98 -1.09
N SER A 468 15.76 -2.76 0.19
CA SER A 468 15.04 -3.36 1.32
C SER A 468 13.56 -2.96 1.28
N ARG A 469 12.71 -3.89 1.71
CA ARG A 469 11.27 -3.72 1.74
C ARG A 469 10.74 -3.81 3.17
N GLU A 470 9.63 -3.13 3.42
CA GLU A 470 8.96 -3.15 4.73
C GLU A 470 7.98 -4.32 4.91
N ASP A 471 7.78 -5.14 3.87
CA ASP A 471 6.78 -6.21 3.81
C ASP A 471 7.25 -7.55 4.40
#